data_AF-Q0HQR4-F1
#
_entry.id   AF-Q0HQR4-F1
#
_cell.length_a   1.000
_cell.length_b   1.000
_cell.length_c   1.000
_cell.angle_alpha   90.00
_cell.angle_beta   90.00
_cell.angle_gamma   90.00
#
_symmetry.space_group_name_H-M   'P 1'
#
loop_
_entity.id
_entity.type
_entity.pdbx_description
1 polymer ?
#
loop_
_entity_poly.entity_id
_entity_poly.type
_entity_poly.pdbx_seq_one_letter_code
_entity_poly.pdbx_strand_id
1 'polypeptide(L)'
;MKLGRNDPCHCGSGKKFKRCCMSSVFQQHAQVFDDVEAMLAMNPNLSLDELNAVLQHKVQDRNNQPHPDFCGVTPTQMANWLYAPFEQLQWVTISTPDDLSTSPVMRYLALILDEAMAQEGSFKATSKGNLPTKLVKQASELLPEFAVAQFPINISISEFAGSNEDKFNALHYTRVLADICGIIYLRSGRYHVKKSAQKQYQALGIQAFFKPMLEAAISKYNWGYLDRFEYDIDLRPFWLFMLWRIQSQNSVDQLVEEVMTAFPDLLQSLPTDDYFSPERNLSMLIESRFIERFLQFWGFLIIEPRRYKDAEPIGRVVKVQPLLKQTFQFTINA
;
A
#
# COMPACT_ATOMS: atom_id res chain seq x y z
N MET A 1 25.75 14.13 11.11
CA MET A 1 26.41 13.78 12.39
C MET A 1 26.95 12.36 12.30
N LYS A 2 28.19 12.09 12.72
CA LYS A 2 28.69 10.71 12.84
C LYS A 2 28.20 10.14 14.18
N LEU A 3 27.31 9.14 14.15
CA LEU A 3 26.91 8.42 15.37
C LEU A 3 28.14 7.79 16.04
N GLY A 4 28.33 8.06 17.33
CA GLY A 4 29.35 7.44 18.16
C GLY A 4 29.01 5.98 18.44
N ARG A 5 30.02 5.11 18.49
CA ARG A 5 29.84 3.64 18.69
C ARG A 5 29.03 3.28 19.95
N ASN A 6 29.06 4.13 20.99
CA ASN A 6 28.34 3.90 22.24
C ASN A 6 26.98 4.58 22.31
N ASP A 7 26.63 5.41 21.33
CA ASP A 7 25.36 6.13 21.31
C ASP A 7 24.20 5.14 21.18
N PRO A 8 22.99 5.48 21.64
CA PRO A 8 21.80 4.71 21.32
C PRO A 8 21.70 4.51 19.81
N CYS A 9 21.45 3.28 19.39
CA CYS A 9 21.38 2.97 17.97
C CYS A 9 20.18 3.69 17.35
N HIS A 10 20.39 4.29 16.18
CA HIS A 10 19.33 4.98 15.44
C HIS A 10 18.16 4.06 15.07
N CYS A 11 18.37 2.73 15.08
CA CYS A 11 17.39 1.67 14.84
C CYS A 11 16.23 1.60 15.84
N GLY A 12 16.17 2.50 16.83
CA GLY A 12 15.12 2.49 17.87
C GLY A 12 15.23 1.36 18.90
N SER A 13 16.12 0.38 18.71
CA SER A 13 16.19 -0.82 19.59
C SER A 13 16.59 -0.59 21.06
N GLY A 14 16.93 0.64 21.46
CA GLY A 14 17.47 0.95 22.78
C GLY A 14 18.88 0.39 23.07
N LYS A 15 19.46 -0.41 22.17
CA LYS A 15 20.83 -0.94 22.28
C LYS A 15 21.85 0.11 21.83
N LYS A 16 23.10 0.02 22.31
CA LYS A 16 24.22 0.83 21.80
C LYS A 16 24.42 0.56 20.31
N PHE A 17 24.77 1.57 19.51
CA PHE A 17 24.97 1.48 18.06
C PHE A 17 25.93 0.33 17.69
N LYS A 18 27.05 0.20 18.40
CA LYS A 18 28.02 -0.92 18.26
C LYS A 18 27.46 -2.33 18.54
N ARG A 19 26.27 -2.43 19.12
CA ARG A 19 25.58 -3.68 19.51
C ARG A 19 24.18 -3.82 18.86
N CYS A 20 23.79 -2.93 17.93
CA CYS A 20 22.61 -3.06 17.05
C CYS A 20 23.08 -3.00 15.59
N CYS A 21 22.78 -1.92 14.86
CA CYS A 21 23.02 -1.85 13.42
C CYS A 21 24.49 -1.88 13.04
N MET A 22 25.38 -1.35 13.88
CA MET A 22 26.80 -1.51 13.59
C MET A 22 27.22 -2.97 13.76
N SER A 23 26.77 -3.69 14.80
CA SER A 23 27.12 -5.11 14.91
C SER A 23 26.48 -5.97 13.83
N SER A 24 25.25 -5.69 13.36
CA SER A 24 24.61 -6.46 12.29
C SER A 24 25.28 -6.23 10.94
N VAL A 25 25.61 -4.98 10.60
CA VAL A 25 26.40 -4.64 9.41
C VAL A 25 27.80 -5.24 9.52
N PHE A 26 28.46 -5.14 10.67
CA PHE A 26 29.75 -5.78 10.89
C PHE A 26 29.66 -7.31 10.85
N GLN A 27 28.56 -7.94 11.26
CA GLN A 27 28.35 -9.39 11.18
C GLN A 27 28.10 -9.84 9.74
N GLN A 28 27.31 -9.09 8.96
CA GLN A 28 27.11 -9.36 7.54
C GLN A 28 28.40 -9.18 6.75
N HIS A 29 29.14 -8.09 7.00
CA HIS A 29 30.45 -7.87 6.41
C HIS A 29 31.46 -8.93 6.86
N ALA A 30 31.54 -9.23 8.17
CA ALA A 30 32.43 -10.27 8.70
C ALA A 30 32.12 -11.63 8.10
N GLN A 31 30.84 -12.01 7.97
CA GLN A 31 30.47 -13.28 7.36
C GLN A 31 30.87 -13.35 5.88
N VAL A 32 30.71 -12.26 5.12
CA VAL A 32 31.19 -12.16 3.72
C VAL A 32 32.72 -12.21 3.65
N PHE A 33 33.42 -11.55 4.58
CA PHE A 33 34.88 -11.58 4.65
C PHE A 33 35.42 -12.96 5.06
N ASP A 34 34.82 -13.60 6.07
CA ASP A 34 35.13 -14.96 6.51
C ASP A 34 34.88 -15.96 5.37
N ASP A 35 33.80 -15.75 4.60
CA ASP A 35 33.46 -16.56 3.43
C ASP A 35 34.47 -16.41 2.28
N VAL A 36 35.01 -15.21 2.09
CA VAL A 36 36.07 -14.91 1.11
C VAL A 36 37.41 -15.47 1.58
N GLU A 37 37.72 -15.33 2.86
CA GLU A 37 38.95 -15.85 3.48
C GLU A 37 38.97 -17.38 3.43
N ALA A 38 37.86 -18.04 3.75
CA ALA A 38 37.70 -19.49 3.59
C ALA A 38 37.85 -19.94 2.13
N MET A 39 37.34 -19.16 1.17
CA MET A 39 37.46 -19.49 -0.26
C MET A 39 38.88 -19.35 -0.80
N LEU A 40 39.59 -18.29 -0.41
CA LEU A 40 41.00 -18.10 -0.74
C LEU A 40 41.88 -19.16 -0.07
N ALA A 41 41.52 -19.61 1.14
CA ALA A 41 42.19 -20.71 1.82
C ALA A 41 41.99 -22.07 1.12
N MET A 42 40.80 -22.33 0.57
CA MET A 42 40.50 -23.58 -0.16
C MET A 42 41.01 -23.58 -1.60
N ASN A 43 41.15 -22.41 -2.23
CA ASN A 43 41.59 -22.27 -3.62
C ASN A 43 42.62 -21.12 -3.77
N PRO A 44 43.88 -21.33 -3.35
CA PRO A 44 44.88 -20.26 -3.24
C PRO A 44 45.35 -19.68 -4.57
N ASN A 45 45.00 -20.30 -5.70
CA ASN A 45 45.43 -19.89 -7.05
C ASN A 45 44.32 -19.26 -7.89
N LEU A 46 43.19 -18.87 -7.29
CA LEU A 46 42.12 -18.19 -8.02
C LEU A 46 42.63 -16.90 -8.66
N SER A 47 42.38 -16.74 -9.95
CA SER A 47 42.49 -15.46 -10.62
C SER A 47 41.45 -14.47 -10.09
N LEU A 48 41.67 -13.18 -10.31
CA LEU A 48 40.73 -12.14 -9.91
C LEU A 48 39.34 -12.34 -10.57
N ASP A 49 39.31 -12.82 -11.81
CA ASP A 49 38.07 -13.07 -12.54
C ASP A 49 37.31 -14.26 -11.97
N GLU A 50 38.00 -15.34 -11.60
CA GLU A 50 37.38 -16.49 -10.94
C GLU A 50 36.89 -16.14 -9.53
N LEU A 51 37.65 -15.33 -8.77
CA LEU A 51 37.22 -14.82 -7.47
C LEU A 51 35.94 -13.98 -7.61
N ASN A 52 35.86 -13.10 -8.60
CA ASN A 52 34.67 -12.29 -8.88
C ASN A 52 33.46 -13.16 -9.25
N ALA A 53 33.65 -14.18 -10.09
CA ALA A 53 32.57 -15.09 -10.49
C ALA A 53 32.04 -15.89 -9.28
N VAL A 54 32.93 -16.38 -8.42
CA VAL A 54 32.58 -17.10 -7.19
C VAL A 54 31.84 -16.19 -6.20
N LEU A 55 32.29 -14.95 -6.03
CA LEU A 55 31.62 -13.94 -5.21
C LEU A 55 30.20 -13.64 -5.71
N GLN A 56 30.04 -13.45 -7.03
CA GLN A 56 28.73 -13.23 -7.65
C GLN A 56 27.80 -14.41 -7.42
N HIS A 57 28.29 -15.65 -7.58
CA HIS A 57 27.50 -16.85 -7.32
C HIS A 57 27.05 -16.92 -5.86
N LYS A 58 27.94 -16.67 -4.89
CA LYS A 58 27.59 -16.67 -3.46
C LYS A 58 26.55 -15.61 -3.11
N VAL A 59 26.71 -14.39 -3.64
CA VAL A 59 25.73 -13.32 -3.43
C VAL A 59 24.38 -13.72 -4.02
N GLN A 60 24.38 -14.31 -5.22
CA GLN A 60 23.16 -14.79 -5.86
C GLN A 60 22.50 -15.92 -5.05
N ASP A 61 23.26 -16.90 -4.56
CA ASP A 61 22.73 -17.98 -3.72
C ASP A 61 22.10 -17.42 -2.44
N ARG A 62 22.80 -16.52 -1.75
CA ARG A 62 22.29 -15.87 -0.54
C ARG A 62 21.02 -15.07 -0.80
N ASN A 63 20.97 -14.30 -1.89
CA ASN A 63 19.80 -13.50 -2.26
C ASN A 63 18.59 -14.35 -2.68
N ASN A 64 18.80 -15.64 -2.98
CA ASN A 64 17.74 -16.58 -3.32
C ASN A 64 17.42 -17.59 -2.19
N GLN A 65 17.96 -17.39 -0.99
CA GLN A 65 17.56 -18.14 0.19
C GLN A 65 16.42 -17.43 0.94
N PRO A 66 15.42 -18.18 1.46
CA PRO A 66 14.39 -17.64 2.34
C PRO A 66 14.98 -16.85 3.51
N HIS A 67 14.48 -15.64 3.74
CA HIS A 67 14.93 -14.81 4.86
C HIS A 67 13.85 -14.74 5.95
N PRO A 68 14.16 -15.04 7.22
CA PRO A 68 13.17 -15.05 8.30
C PRO A 68 12.53 -13.67 8.51
N ASP A 69 13.32 -12.59 8.43
CA ASP A 69 12.80 -11.22 8.58
C ASP A 69 11.85 -10.80 7.44
N PHE A 70 11.88 -11.52 6.30
CA PHE A 70 10.94 -11.34 5.19
C PHE A 70 9.85 -12.41 5.17
N CYS A 71 9.60 -13.04 6.32
CA CYS A 71 8.60 -14.09 6.48
C CYS A 71 8.77 -15.26 5.50
N GLY A 72 10.01 -15.58 5.12
CA GLY A 72 10.33 -16.69 4.22
C GLY A 72 10.47 -16.32 2.74
N VAL A 73 10.18 -15.08 2.32
CA VAL A 73 10.54 -14.65 0.96
C VAL A 73 12.04 -14.37 0.85
N THR A 74 12.59 -14.51 -0.35
CA THR A 74 14.01 -14.27 -0.60
C THR A 74 14.29 -12.76 -0.79
N PRO A 75 15.51 -12.28 -0.52
CA PRO A 75 15.92 -10.92 -0.86
C PRO A 75 15.66 -10.54 -2.33
N THR A 76 15.84 -11.47 -3.28
CA THR A 76 15.51 -11.25 -4.70
C THR A 76 14.01 -10.99 -4.91
N GLN A 77 13.15 -11.78 -4.25
CA GLN A 77 11.70 -11.60 -4.32
C GLN A 77 11.28 -10.26 -3.73
N MET A 78 11.81 -9.93 -2.56
CA MET A 78 11.55 -8.66 -1.90
C MET A 78 12.00 -7.47 -2.76
N ALA A 79 13.20 -7.54 -3.36
CA ALA A 79 13.70 -6.48 -4.23
C ALA A 79 12.78 -6.21 -5.43
N ASN A 80 12.22 -7.25 -6.06
CA ASN A 80 11.22 -7.06 -7.10
C ASN A 80 9.97 -6.36 -6.56
N TRP A 81 9.45 -6.80 -5.41
CA TRP A 81 8.23 -6.24 -4.83
C TRP A 81 8.36 -4.76 -4.43
N LEU A 82 9.56 -4.34 -4.00
CA LEU A 82 9.82 -2.96 -3.61
C LEU A 82 10.07 -2.02 -4.80
N TYR A 83 10.67 -2.51 -5.88
CA TYR A 83 11.26 -1.65 -6.91
C TYR A 83 10.77 -1.90 -8.34
N ALA A 84 10.15 -3.03 -8.63
CA ALA A 84 9.67 -3.30 -9.98
C ALA A 84 8.42 -2.46 -10.31
N PRO A 85 8.28 -1.97 -11.55
CA PRO A 85 7.04 -1.35 -12.00
C PRO A 85 5.90 -2.37 -12.03
N PHE A 86 4.66 -1.87 -11.99
CA PHE A 86 3.45 -2.68 -11.83
C PHE A 86 3.35 -3.88 -12.80
N GLU A 87 3.65 -3.69 -14.08
CA GLU A 87 3.59 -4.74 -15.11
C GLU A 87 4.77 -5.75 -15.04
N GLN A 88 5.77 -5.51 -14.19
CA GLN A 88 6.96 -6.36 -14.01
C GLN A 88 7.01 -7.01 -12.62
N LEU A 89 5.95 -6.87 -11.83
CA LEU A 89 5.83 -7.57 -10.56
C LEU A 89 5.81 -9.08 -10.80
N GLN A 90 6.65 -9.78 -10.06
CA GLN A 90 6.79 -11.22 -10.12
C GLN A 90 6.18 -11.86 -8.87
N TRP A 91 5.88 -13.15 -8.99
CA TRP A 91 5.25 -13.97 -7.94
C TRP A 91 3.87 -13.49 -7.47
N VAL A 92 3.24 -12.59 -8.20
CA VAL A 92 1.86 -12.17 -8.04
C VAL A 92 1.22 -12.01 -9.41
N THR A 93 0.06 -12.62 -9.60
CA THR A 93 -0.82 -12.32 -10.73
C THR A 93 -1.82 -11.27 -10.30
N ILE A 94 -1.84 -10.13 -11.00
CA ILE A 94 -2.81 -9.04 -10.78
C ILE A 94 -3.84 -9.07 -11.91
N SER A 95 -5.08 -9.40 -11.59
CA SER A 95 -6.19 -9.57 -12.54
C SER A 95 -7.26 -8.51 -12.34
N THR A 96 -8.00 -8.18 -13.40
CA THR A 96 -9.24 -7.41 -13.27
C THR A 96 -10.37 -8.40 -12.94
N PRO A 97 -11.06 -8.27 -11.80
CA PRO A 97 -12.22 -9.10 -11.51
C PRO A 97 -13.37 -8.88 -12.50
N ASP A 98 -14.11 -9.95 -12.81
CA ASP A 98 -15.27 -9.87 -13.72
C ASP A 98 -16.38 -9.00 -13.15
N ASP A 99 -16.62 -9.11 -11.85
CA ASP A 99 -17.61 -8.31 -11.12
C ASP A 99 -16.94 -7.26 -10.22
N LEU A 100 -17.13 -5.99 -10.57
CA LEU A 100 -16.65 -4.84 -9.80
C LEU A 100 -17.76 -4.19 -8.96
N SER A 101 -18.94 -4.81 -8.88
CA SER A 101 -20.12 -4.25 -8.22
C SER A 101 -19.92 -3.97 -6.73
N THR A 102 -19.03 -4.74 -6.10
CA THR A 102 -18.69 -4.67 -4.67
C THR A 102 -17.55 -3.70 -4.35
N SER A 103 -16.89 -3.12 -5.37
CA SER A 103 -15.81 -2.15 -5.18
C SER A 103 -16.35 -0.72 -5.09
N PRO A 104 -16.24 -0.04 -3.93
CA PRO A 104 -16.70 1.34 -3.80
C PRO A 104 -16.02 2.27 -4.82
N VAL A 105 -14.69 2.19 -4.95
CA VAL A 105 -13.93 3.01 -5.91
C VAL A 105 -14.46 2.86 -7.34
N MET A 106 -14.69 1.63 -7.81
CA MET A 106 -15.14 1.39 -9.17
C MET A 106 -16.61 1.80 -9.38
N ARG A 107 -17.47 1.62 -8.37
CA ARG A 107 -18.86 2.07 -8.43
C ARG A 107 -18.98 3.59 -8.44
N TYR A 108 -18.18 4.28 -7.65
CA TYR A 108 -18.10 5.74 -7.68
C TYR A 108 -17.55 6.25 -9.01
N LEU A 109 -16.55 5.57 -9.60
CA LEU A 109 -16.06 5.94 -10.93
C LEU A 109 -17.16 5.76 -11.98
N ALA A 110 -17.89 4.65 -11.96
CA ALA A 110 -18.99 4.40 -12.88
C ALA A 110 -20.04 5.53 -12.81
N LEU A 111 -20.45 5.95 -11.61
CA LEU A 111 -21.35 7.10 -11.44
C LEU A 111 -20.81 8.40 -12.07
N ILE A 112 -19.52 8.68 -11.88
CA ILE A 112 -18.85 9.87 -12.47
C ILE A 112 -18.85 9.79 -14.00
N LEU A 113 -18.53 8.63 -14.55
CA LEU A 113 -18.50 8.41 -16.00
C LEU A 113 -19.90 8.46 -16.60
N ASP A 114 -20.89 7.81 -15.99
CA ASP A 114 -22.27 7.80 -16.47
C ASP A 114 -22.87 9.21 -16.51
N GLU A 115 -22.68 10.02 -15.46
CA GLU A 115 -23.14 11.41 -15.42
C GLU A 115 -22.48 12.25 -16.54
N ALA A 116 -21.20 12.02 -16.81
CA ALA A 116 -20.49 12.69 -17.90
C ALA A 116 -20.99 12.22 -19.27
N MET A 117 -21.13 10.91 -19.49
CA MET A 117 -21.56 10.32 -20.76
C MET A 117 -22.99 10.72 -21.12
N ALA A 118 -23.87 10.84 -20.13
CA ALA A 118 -25.22 11.37 -20.31
C ALA A 118 -25.25 12.86 -20.73
N GLN A 119 -24.13 13.58 -20.57
CA GLN A 119 -23.97 15.00 -20.89
C GLN A 119 -22.84 15.22 -21.91
N GLU A 120 -22.81 14.39 -22.95
CA GLU A 120 -21.88 14.50 -24.09
C GLU A 120 -20.39 14.45 -23.69
N GLY A 121 -20.11 13.78 -22.57
CA GLY A 121 -18.77 13.54 -22.03
C GLY A 121 -18.27 14.56 -21.02
N SER A 122 -19.13 15.44 -20.48
CA SER A 122 -18.74 16.38 -19.41
C SER A 122 -19.90 16.78 -18.51
N PHE A 123 -19.64 17.12 -17.25
CA PHE A 123 -20.65 17.68 -16.33
C PHE A 123 -20.11 18.86 -15.53
N LYS A 124 -21.00 19.71 -15.01
CA LYS A 124 -20.62 20.91 -14.26
C LYS A 124 -20.05 20.52 -12.89
N ALA A 125 -18.91 21.10 -12.51
CA ALA A 125 -18.39 21.01 -11.15
C ALA A 125 -18.98 22.13 -10.27
N THR A 126 -18.84 22.02 -8.96
CA THR A 126 -19.12 23.13 -8.04
C THR A 126 -18.09 24.25 -8.24
N SER A 127 -18.33 25.41 -7.62
CA SER A 127 -17.38 26.54 -7.65
C SER A 127 -16.01 26.21 -7.07
N LYS A 128 -15.92 25.25 -6.15
CA LYS A 128 -14.65 24.76 -5.58
C LYS A 128 -13.95 23.70 -6.45
N GLY A 129 -14.56 23.30 -7.58
CA GLY A 129 -14.08 22.18 -8.38
C GLY A 129 -14.50 20.81 -7.85
N ASN A 130 -15.39 20.73 -6.85
CA ASN A 130 -15.93 19.46 -6.37
C ASN A 130 -17.05 18.90 -7.27
N LEU A 131 -17.38 17.62 -7.11
CA LEU A 131 -18.54 16.94 -7.67
C LEU A 131 -19.85 17.59 -7.19
N PRO A 132 -20.88 17.69 -8.04
CA PRO A 132 -22.20 18.19 -7.65
C PRO A 132 -22.82 17.37 -6.52
N THR A 133 -23.56 18.04 -5.63
CA THR A 133 -24.28 17.39 -4.51
C THR A 133 -25.26 16.30 -4.96
N LYS A 134 -25.83 16.42 -6.16
CA LYS A 134 -26.65 15.35 -6.78
C LYS A 134 -25.86 14.04 -6.90
N LEU A 135 -24.65 14.09 -7.46
CA LEU A 135 -23.78 12.92 -7.63
C LEU A 135 -23.32 12.39 -6.28
N VAL A 136 -22.95 13.28 -5.34
CA VAL A 136 -22.59 12.89 -3.97
C VAL A 136 -23.74 12.14 -3.26
N LYS A 137 -24.98 12.60 -3.45
CA LYS A 137 -26.17 11.92 -2.91
C LYS A 137 -26.33 10.52 -3.51
N GLN A 138 -26.25 10.40 -4.84
CA GLN A 138 -26.29 9.10 -5.53
C GLN A 138 -25.18 8.15 -5.05
N ALA A 139 -23.97 8.66 -4.87
CA ALA A 139 -22.86 7.86 -4.34
C ALA A 139 -23.10 7.42 -2.88
N SER A 140 -23.73 8.26 -2.06
CA SER A 140 -24.07 7.91 -0.68
C SER A 140 -25.15 6.82 -0.61
N GLU A 141 -26.07 6.81 -1.57
CA GLU A 141 -27.12 5.80 -1.70
C GLU A 141 -26.57 4.40 -2.04
N LEU A 142 -25.32 4.30 -2.55
CA LEU A 142 -24.66 3.02 -2.83
C LEU A 142 -24.10 2.32 -1.58
N LEU A 143 -23.96 3.03 -0.46
CA LEU A 143 -23.33 2.48 0.75
C LEU A 143 -23.89 1.11 1.18
N PRO A 144 -25.21 0.86 1.21
CA PRO A 144 -25.76 -0.43 1.60
C PRO A 144 -25.30 -1.62 0.74
N GLU A 145 -24.78 -1.37 -0.47
CA GLU A 145 -24.24 -2.41 -1.36
C GLU A 145 -22.83 -2.87 -0.94
N PHE A 146 -22.13 -2.11 -0.09
CA PHE A 146 -20.75 -2.39 0.28
C PHE A 146 -20.66 -3.16 1.60
N ALA A 147 -19.69 -4.07 1.68
CA ALA A 147 -19.49 -4.91 2.86
C ALA A 147 -19.23 -4.11 4.15
N VAL A 148 -18.71 -2.88 4.04
CA VAL A 148 -18.47 -1.98 5.18
C VAL A 148 -19.76 -1.51 5.87
N ALA A 149 -20.90 -1.54 5.17
CA ALA A 149 -22.20 -1.12 5.71
C ALA A 149 -22.70 -2.01 6.85
N GLN A 150 -22.10 -3.19 7.08
CA GLN A 150 -22.42 -4.03 8.22
C GLN A 150 -22.04 -3.39 9.57
N PHE A 151 -21.13 -2.39 9.56
CA PHE A 151 -20.69 -1.72 10.79
C PHE A 151 -21.53 -0.46 11.07
N PRO A 152 -21.82 -0.15 12.34
CA PRO A 152 -22.46 1.11 12.69
C PRO A 152 -21.55 2.28 12.29
N ILE A 153 -22.04 3.15 11.40
CA ILE A 153 -21.26 4.29 10.90
C ILE A 153 -21.66 5.53 11.67
N ASN A 154 -20.70 6.21 12.28
CA ASN A 154 -20.91 7.56 12.75
C ASN A 154 -20.80 8.51 11.54
N ILE A 155 -21.95 9.02 11.07
CA ILE A 155 -22.06 9.86 9.87
C ILE A 155 -21.18 11.13 9.94
N SER A 156 -20.72 11.52 11.13
CA SER A 156 -19.81 12.67 11.30
C SER A 156 -18.41 12.47 10.70
N ILE A 157 -17.97 11.22 10.47
CA ILE A 157 -16.72 10.88 9.76
C ILE A 157 -17.09 10.05 8.52
N SER A 158 -17.03 10.73 7.38
CA SER A 158 -17.69 10.36 6.14
C SER A 158 -16.78 9.60 5.18
N GLU A 159 -16.38 8.38 5.54
CA GLU A 159 -15.55 7.59 4.64
C GLU A 159 -16.37 7.17 3.38
N PHE A 160 -17.62 6.74 3.56
CA PHE A 160 -18.45 6.14 2.49
C PHE A 160 -19.81 6.81 2.22
N ALA A 161 -20.14 7.93 2.87
CA ALA A 161 -21.36 8.69 2.63
C ALA A 161 -21.20 10.14 3.10
N GLY A 162 -21.84 11.11 2.43
CA GLY A 162 -21.59 12.52 2.69
C GLY A 162 -22.64 13.49 2.16
N SER A 163 -22.73 14.68 2.75
CA SER A 163 -23.60 15.76 2.26
C SER A 163 -23.01 16.52 1.06
N ASN A 164 -21.68 16.45 0.88
CA ASN A 164 -20.91 17.02 -0.22
C ASN A 164 -19.58 16.25 -0.34
N GLU A 165 -18.79 16.52 -1.39
CA GLU A 165 -17.53 15.79 -1.62
C GLU A 165 -16.46 16.04 -0.55
N ASP A 166 -16.36 17.26 0.02
CA ASP A 166 -15.43 17.58 1.11
C ASP A 166 -15.68 16.70 2.36
N LYS A 167 -16.89 16.14 2.45
CA LYS A 167 -17.33 15.21 3.49
C LYS A 167 -17.65 13.85 2.88
N PHE A 168 -16.84 13.36 1.95
CA PHE A 168 -16.97 12.00 1.41
C PHE A 168 -15.61 11.51 0.89
N ASN A 169 -14.79 10.96 1.78
CA ASN A 169 -13.40 10.64 1.49
C ASN A 169 -13.22 9.62 0.37
N ALA A 170 -13.96 8.50 0.37
CA ALA A 170 -13.80 7.49 -0.67
C ALA A 170 -14.23 7.99 -2.06
N LEU A 171 -15.29 8.82 -2.13
CA LEU A 171 -15.71 9.46 -3.39
C LEU A 171 -14.68 10.48 -3.87
N HIS A 172 -14.17 11.31 -2.97
CA HIS A 172 -13.12 12.27 -3.28
C HIS A 172 -11.84 11.57 -3.78
N TYR A 173 -11.42 10.53 -3.07
CA TYR A 173 -10.32 9.64 -3.45
C TYR A 173 -10.51 9.11 -4.87
N THR A 174 -11.69 8.57 -5.20
CA THR A 174 -12.00 8.07 -6.55
C THR A 174 -11.84 9.15 -7.61
N ARG A 175 -12.37 10.36 -7.38
CA ARG A 175 -12.25 11.47 -8.33
C ARG A 175 -10.79 11.86 -8.55
N VAL A 176 -10.01 11.98 -7.47
CA VAL A 176 -8.59 12.31 -7.54
C VAL A 176 -7.83 11.24 -8.32
N LEU A 177 -8.07 9.96 -8.05
CA LEU A 177 -7.47 8.88 -8.84
C LEU A 177 -7.84 8.96 -10.32
N ALA A 178 -9.11 9.20 -10.64
CA ALA A 178 -9.56 9.32 -12.03
C ALA A 178 -8.86 10.48 -12.76
N ASP A 179 -8.57 11.58 -12.07
CA ASP A 179 -7.79 12.71 -12.60
C ASP A 179 -6.31 12.36 -12.77
N ILE A 180 -5.69 11.69 -11.79
CA ILE A 180 -4.29 11.20 -11.87
C ILE A 180 -4.10 10.21 -13.02
N CYS A 181 -5.06 9.31 -13.25
CA CYS A 181 -5.09 8.41 -14.40
C CYS A 181 -5.33 9.13 -15.72
N GLY A 182 -5.75 10.40 -15.67
CA GLY A 182 -6.15 11.18 -16.83
C GLY A 182 -7.40 10.63 -17.50
N ILE A 183 -8.29 9.97 -16.77
CA ILE A 183 -9.62 9.54 -17.24
C ILE A 183 -10.50 10.78 -17.35
N ILE A 184 -10.51 11.60 -16.30
CA ILE A 184 -11.19 12.89 -16.25
C ILE A 184 -10.18 14.03 -16.15
N TYR A 185 -10.66 15.25 -16.36
CA TYR A 185 -9.91 16.49 -16.06
C TYR A 185 -10.89 17.66 -15.85
N LEU A 186 -10.53 18.61 -15.00
CA LEU A 186 -11.31 19.82 -14.74
C LEU A 186 -10.91 20.93 -15.74
N ARG A 187 -11.87 21.47 -16.49
CA ARG A 187 -11.66 22.62 -17.38
C ARG A 187 -12.89 23.51 -17.44
N SER A 188 -12.69 24.80 -17.24
CA SER A 188 -13.75 25.82 -17.28
C SER A 188 -14.95 25.48 -16.39
N GLY A 189 -14.69 25.02 -15.16
CA GLY A 189 -15.73 24.68 -14.18
C GLY A 189 -16.52 23.40 -14.50
N ARG A 190 -16.00 22.54 -15.39
CA ARG A 190 -16.61 21.25 -15.75
C ARG A 190 -15.60 20.12 -15.67
N TYR A 191 -16.03 18.96 -15.21
CA TYR A 191 -15.27 17.72 -15.39
C TYR A 191 -15.56 17.17 -16.78
N HIS A 192 -14.49 16.87 -17.52
CA HIS A 192 -14.54 16.28 -18.85
C HIS A 192 -13.92 14.89 -18.78
N VAL A 193 -14.54 13.91 -19.44
CA VAL A 193 -13.92 12.60 -19.67
C VAL A 193 -13.09 12.68 -20.95
N LYS A 194 -11.83 12.25 -20.95
CA LYS A 194 -11.00 12.26 -22.17
C LYS A 194 -11.65 11.42 -23.26
N LYS A 195 -11.52 11.83 -24.54
CA LYS A 195 -12.13 11.10 -25.67
C LYS A 195 -11.64 9.65 -25.79
N SER A 196 -10.39 9.37 -25.44
CA SER A 196 -9.87 8.00 -25.34
C SER A 196 -10.59 7.20 -24.25
N ALA A 197 -10.78 7.78 -23.06
CA ALA A 197 -11.51 7.15 -21.97
C ALA A 197 -13.00 6.95 -22.31
N GLN A 198 -13.66 7.90 -22.99
CA GLN A 198 -15.04 7.70 -23.48
C GLN A 198 -15.14 6.47 -24.38
N LYS A 199 -14.22 6.31 -25.34
CA LYS A 199 -14.18 5.13 -26.23
C LYS A 199 -13.92 3.84 -25.48
N GLN A 200 -12.97 3.85 -24.53
CA GLN A 200 -12.68 2.68 -23.69
C GLN A 200 -13.91 2.27 -22.86
N TYR A 201 -14.57 3.23 -22.23
CA TYR A 201 -15.77 2.98 -21.42
C TYR A 201 -16.91 2.40 -22.25
N GLN A 202 -17.14 2.92 -23.46
CA GLN A 202 -18.17 2.38 -24.36
C GLN A 202 -17.86 0.96 -24.85
N ALA A 203 -16.58 0.63 -25.06
CA ALA A 203 -16.19 -0.67 -25.61
C ALA A 203 -16.05 -1.77 -24.56
N LEU A 204 -15.52 -1.42 -23.38
CA LEU A 204 -15.08 -2.38 -22.35
C LEU A 204 -15.74 -2.14 -20.99
N GLY A 205 -16.59 -1.12 -20.87
CA GLY A 205 -17.22 -0.74 -19.61
C GLY A 205 -16.21 -0.27 -18.56
N ILE A 206 -16.62 -0.36 -17.30
CA ILE A 206 -15.84 0.11 -16.15
C ILE A 206 -14.56 -0.71 -15.93
N GLN A 207 -14.52 -1.96 -16.38
CA GLN A 207 -13.37 -2.87 -16.24
C GLN A 207 -12.09 -2.32 -16.87
N ALA A 208 -12.22 -1.52 -17.94
CA ALA A 208 -11.09 -0.89 -18.62
C ALA A 208 -10.21 -0.04 -17.70
N PHE A 209 -10.78 0.48 -16.61
CA PHE A 209 -10.12 1.44 -15.74
C PHE A 209 -9.60 0.83 -14.44
N PHE A 210 -9.93 -0.44 -14.14
CA PHE A 210 -9.55 -1.08 -12.88
C PHE A 210 -8.04 -1.11 -12.66
N LYS A 211 -7.28 -1.74 -13.57
CA LYS A 211 -5.80 -1.80 -13.47
C LYS A 211 -5.14 -0.42 -13.52
N PRO A 212 -5.48 0.48 -14.47
CA PRO A 212 -4.91 1.83 -14.49
C PRO A 212 -5.14 2.63 -13.20
N MET A 213 -6.33 2.51 -12.59
CA MET A 213 -6.61 3.15 -11.32
C MET A 213 -5.87 2.50 -10.15
N LEU A 214 -5.75 1.17 -10.15
CA LEU A 214 -5.02 0.44 -9.12
C LEU A 214 -3.54 0.78 -9.15
N GLU A 215 -2.92 0.80 -10.34
CA GLU A 215 -1.54 1.24 -10.53
C GLU A 215 -1.35 2.69 -10.05
N ALA A 216 -2.27 3.59 -10.40
CA ALA A 216 -2.19 4.98 -9.93
C ALA A 216 -2.32 5.09 -8.41
N ALA A 217 -3.17 4.27 -7.78
CA ALA A 217 -3.32 4.24 -6.33
C ALA A 217 -2.01 3.86 -5.64
N ILE A 218 -1.27 2.87 -6.14
CA ILE A 218 -0.03 2.41 -5.51
C ILE A 218 1.21 3.23 -5.88
N SER A 219 1.24 3.89 -7.06
CA SER A 219 2.46 4.51 -7.59
C SER A 219 2.43 6.04 -7.64
N LYS A 220 1.24 6.66 -7.70
CA LYS A 220 1.10 8.11 -7.96
C LYS A 220 0.31 8.84 -6.87
N TYR A 221 -0.75 8.23 -6.35
CA TYR A 221 -1.56 8.82 -5.31
C TYR A 221 -0.73 9.03 -4.04
N ASN A 222 -0.86 10.20 -3.41
CA ASN A 222 -0.27 10.44 -2.09
C ASN A 222 -1.16 9.80 -1.03
N TRP A 223 -0.70 8.71 -0.41
CA TRP A 223 -1.47 8.00 0.61
C TRP A 223 -1.74 8.83 1.86
N GLY A 224 -0.94 9.87 2.13
CA GLY A 224 -1.16 10.82 3.23
C GLY A 224 -2.23 11.88 2.96
N TYR A 225 -2.73 11.99 1.73
CA TYR A 225 -3.54 13.15 1.30
C TYR A 225 -4.83 13.37 2.11
N LEU A 226 -5.45 12.30 2.60
CA LEU A 226 -6.69 12.36 3.38
C LEU A 226 -6.48 12.16 4.89
N ASP A 227 -5.23 11.94 5.32
CA ASP A 227 -4.94 11.96 6.75
C ASP A 227 -4.39 13.32 7.17
N ARG A 228 -4.46 13.55 8.48
CA ARG A 228 -4.01 14.79 9.11
C ARG A 228 -2.69 14.55 9.86
N PHE A 229 -1.97 13.49 9.51
CA PHE A 229 -0.68 13.23 10.12
C PHE A 229 0.32 14.26 9.58
N GLU A 230 1.14 14.81 10.48
CA GLU A 230 2.14 15.82 10.12
C GLU A 230 3.35 15.20 9.40
N TYR A 231 3.47 13.87 9.45
CA TYR A 231 4.63 13.13 8.98
C TYR A 231 4.43 12.57 7.57
N ASP A 232 5.39 12.86 6.69
CA ASP A 232 5.38 12.43 5.29
C ASP A 232 6.17 11.13 5.11
N ILE A 233 5.65 10.03 5.68
CA ILE A 233 6.21 8.68 5.49
C ILE A 233 5.52 7.97 4.34
N ASP A 234 6.29 7.64 3.32
CA ASP A 234 5.80 6.92 2.16
C ASP A 234 5.78 5.40 2.40
N LEU A 235 4.59 4.84 2.59
CA LEU A 235 4.37 3.40 2.75
C LEU A 235 4.18 2.65 1.43
N ARG A 236 4.06 3.37 0.31
CA ARG A 236 3.79 2.77 -1.01
C ARG A 236 4.83 1.74 -1.42
N PRO A 237 6.15 1.91 -1.21
CA PRO A 237 7.14 0.90 -1.60
C PRO A 237 6.88 -0.49 -1.00
N PHE A 238 6.25 -0.56 0.18
CA PHE A 238 6.04 -1.81 0.91
C PHE A 238 4.67 -2.46 0.63
N TRP A 239 3.85 -1.87 -0.26
CA TRP A 239 2.44 -2.24 -0.42
C TRP A 239 2.23 -3.72 -0.73
N LEU A 240 3.07 -4.32 -1.57
CA LEU A 240 2.87 -5.70 -2.03
C LEU A 240 3.22 -6.71 -0.93
N PHE A 241 4.28 -6.44 -0.17
CA PHE A 241 4.60 -7.21 1.04
C PHE A 241 3.46 -7.13 2.04
N MET A 242 2.98 -5.92 2.35
CA MET A 242 1.88 -5.73 3.29
C MET A 242 0.60 -6.42 2.83
N LEU A 243 0.32 -6.40 1.52
CA LEU A 243 -0.84 -7.05 0.91
C LEU A 243 -0.77 -8.58 1.05
N TRP A 244 0.39 -9.16 0.75
CA TRP A 244 0.62 -10.59 0.89
C TRP A 244 0.43 -11.08 2.34
N ARG A 245 0.95 -10.32 3.31
CA ARG A 245 0.79 -10.65 4.74
C ARG A 245 -0.64 -10.56 5.20
N ILE A 246 -1.31 -9.44 4.92
CA ILE A 246 -2.68 -9.24 5.41
C ILE A 246 -3.68 -10.20 4.76
N GLN A 247 -3.47 -10.59 3.51
CA GLN A 247 -4.29 -11.59 2.81
C GLN A 247 -4.19 -12.98 3.45
N SER A 248 -3.04 -13.32 4.03
CA SER A 248 -2.76 -14.64 4.63
C SER A 248 -3.19 -14.73 6.09
N GLN A 249 -2.95 -13.67 6.88
CA GLN A 249 -3.06 -13.73 8.35
C GLN A 249 -4.25 -12.96 8.92
N ASN A 250 -4.80 -12.01 8.16
CA ASN A 250 -5.94 -11.17 8.56
C ASN A 250 -5.72 -10.31 9.82
N SER A 251 -4.51 -10.21 10.39
CA SER A 251 -4.20 -9.43 11.59
C SER A 251 -3.38 -8.19 11.23
N VAL A 252 -3.89 -7.00 11.53
CA VAL A 252 -3.16 -5.74 11.32
C VAL A 252 -2.01 -5.62 12.32
N ASP A 253 -2.20 -6.06 13.56
CA ASP A 253 -1.15 -6.01 14.58
C ASP A 253 0.05 -6.87 14.16
N GLN A 254 -0.21 -8.09 13.67
CA GLN A 254 0.82 -8.98 13.14
C GLN A 254 1.50 -8.41 11.89
N LEU A 255 0.72 -7.82 10.97
CA LEU A 255 1.26 -7.13 9.80
C LEU A 255 2.26 -6.03 10.21
N VAL A 256 1.93 -5.22 11.22
CA VAL A 256 2.80 -4.13 11.68
C VAL A 256 4.12 -4.69 12.23
N GLU A 257 4.07 -5.74 13.05
CA GLU A 257 5.27 -6.40 13.58
C GLU A 257 6.17 -6.95 12.46
N GLU A 258 5.57 -7.55 11.44
CA GLU A 258 6.29 -8.09 10.28
C GLU A 258 6.91 -6.99 9.41
N VAL A 259 6.22 -5.85 9.22
CA VAL A 259 6.78 -4.67 8.53
C VAL A 259 7.93 -4.08 9.31
N MET A 260 7.82 -3.96 10.64
CA MET A 260 8.91 -3.46 11.49
C MET A 260 10.13 -4.38 11.45
N THR A 261 9.90 -5.69 11.38
CA THR A 261 10.96 -6.70 11.31
C THR A 261 11.65 -6.67 9.96
N ALA A 262 10.88 -6.61 8.86
CA ALA A 262 11.40 -6.56 7.50
C ALA A 262 12.10 -5.23 7.17
N PHE A 263 11.60 -4.12 7.70
CA PHE A 263 12.03 -2.76 7.34
C PHE A 263 12.30 -1.89 8.59
N PRO A 264 13.28 -2.25 9.43
CA PRO A 264 13.56 -1.53 10.67
C PRO A 264 13.98 -0.08 10.46
N ASP A 265 14.48 0.27 9.27
CA ASP A 265 14.85 1.64 8.91
C ASP A 265 13.61 2.57 8.81
N LEU A 266 12.41 2.02 8.60
CA LEU A 266 11.16 2.78 8.57
C LEU A 266 10.84 3.42 9.94
N LEU A 267 11.27 2.80 11.03
CA LEU A 267 11.10 3.38 12.38
C LEU A 267 12.02 4.58 12.62
N GLN A 268 13.12 4.68 11.87
CA GLN A 268 14.10 5.76 12.03
C GLN A 268 13.66 7.04 11.32
N SER A 269 12.82 6.91 10.29
CA SER A 269 12.23 8.06 9.60
C SER A 269 11.02 8.62 10.35
N LEU A 270 10.44 7.85 11.27
CA LEU A 270 9.35 8.30 12.13
C LEU A 270 9.87 9.16 13.28
N PRO A 271 9.23 10.31 13.55
CA PRO A 271 9.63 11.14 14.66
C PRO A 271 9.30 10.46 15.99
N THR A 272 10.13 10.79 16.97
CA THR A 272 9.82 10.55 18.37
C THR A 272 9.05 11.78 18.86
N ASP A 273 7.77 11.61 19.17
CA ASP A 273 6.97 12.66 19.78
C ASP A 273 6.53 12.25 21.20
N ASP A 274 6.08 13.23 21.98
CA ASP A 274 5.73 13.02 23.40
C ASP A 274 4.44 12.19 23.58
N TYR A 275 3.69 11.91 22.51
CA TYR A 275 2.37 11.28 22.57
C TYR A 275 2.43 9.79 22.20
N PHE A 276 3.17 9.44 21.16
CA PHE A 276 3.21 8.09 20.60
C PHE A 276 4.63 7.64 20.25
N SER A 277 4.89 6.36 20.47
CA SER A 277 6.14 5.74 20.03
C SER A 277 6.19 5.62 18.49
N PRO A 278 7.38 5.53 17.87
CA PRO A 278 7.51 5.29 16.43
C PRO A 278 6.73 4.05 15.95
N GLU A 279 6.71 2.97 16.74
CA GLU A 279 5.96 1.75 16.44
C GLU A 279 4.45 2.02 16.41
N ARG A 280 3.96 2.81 17.37
CA ARG A 280 2.55 3.20 17.41
C ARG A 280 2.19 4.13 16.25
N ASN A 281 3.08 5.06 15.89
CA ASN A 281 2.91 5.91 14.73
C ASN A 281 2.86 5.11 13.43
N LEU A 282 3.77 4.14 13.24
CA LEU A 282 3.73 3.23 12.10
C LEU A 282 2.43 2.43 12.02
N SER A 283 1.99 1.88 13.15
CA SER A 283 0.73 1.15 13.26
C SER A 283 -0.47 2.00 12.79
N MET A 284 -0.55 3.26 13.26
CA MET A 284 -1.61 4.18 12.85
C MET A 284 -1.56 4.53 11.36
N LEU A 285 -0.34 4.72 10.81
CA LEU A 285 -0.17 5.01 9.39
C LEU A 285 -0.56 3.81 8.51
N ILE A 286 -0.15 2.59 8.86
CA ILE A 286 -0.54 1.37 8.12
C ILE A 286 -2.06 1.18 8.18
N GLU A 287 -2.67 1.29 9.36
CA GLU A 287 -4.12 1.13 9.48
C GLU A 287 -4.86 2.19 8.66
N SER A 288 -4.47 3.46 8.76
CA SER A 288 -5.19 4.55 8.11
C SER A 288 -4.94 4.61 6.59
N ARG A 289 -3.67 4.56 6.16
CA ARG A 289 -3.29 4.75 4.75
C ARG A 289 -3.49 3.48 3.92
N PHE A 290 -3.10 2.33 4.47
CA PHE A 290 -3.12 1.06 3.74
C PHE A 290 -4.43 0.29 3.94
N ILE A 291 -4.85 0.06 5.19
CA ILE A 291 -6.02 -0.78 5.46
C ILE A 291 -7.33 -0.03 5.14
N GLU A 292 -7.55 1.13 5.73
CA GLU A 292 -8.82 1.88 5.61
C GLU A 292 -8.93 2.61 4.26
N ARG A 293 -7.93 3.43 3.89
CA ARG A 293 -8.03 4.33 2.73
C ARG A 293 -7.44 3.80 1.43
N PHE A 294 -6.92 2.57 1.44
CA PHE A 294 -6.62 1.83 0.22
C PHE A 294 -7.45 0.54 0.16
N LEU A 295 -7.15 -0.47 0.97
CA LEU A 295 -7.79 -1.78 0.78
C LEU A 295 -9.31 -1.76 1.02
N GLN A 296 -9.80 -1.05 2.04
CA GLN A 296 -11.25 -0.95 2.29
C GLN A 296 -11.96 -0.05 1.28
N PHE A 297 -11.37 1.07 0.86
CA PHE A 297 -11.92 1.92 -0.22
C PHE A 297 -12.11 1.13 -1.52
N TRP A 298 -11.18 0.26 -1.86
CA TRP A 298 -11.26 -0.59 -3.04
C TRP A 298 -12.21 -1.79 -2.87
N GLY A 299 -12.68 -2.08 -1.65
CA GLY A 299 -13.55 -3.23 -1.35
C GLY A 299 -12.80 -4.55 -1.21
N PHE A 300 -11.48 -4.52 -1.01
CA PHE A 300 -10.65 -5.72 -0.88
C PHE A 300 -10.76 -6.37 0.50
N LEU A 301 -11.00 -5.59 1.55
CA LEU A 301 -11.25 -6.07 2.90
C LEU A 301 -12.15 -5.11 3.65
N ILE A 302 -12.59 -5.51 4.83
CA ILE A 302 -13.24 -4.62 5.80
C ILE A 302 -12.63 -4.85 7.18
N ILE A 303 -12.60 -3.80 8.00
CA ILE A 303 -12.12 -3.84 9.39
C ILE A 303 -13.18 -3.23 10.30
N GLU A 304 -13.34 -3.79 11.50
CA GLU A 304 -14.27 -3.25 12.47
C GLU A 304 -13.77 -1.89 13.00
N PRO A 305 -14.59 -0.82 12.91
CA PRO A 305 -14.15 0.51 13.36
C PRO A 305 -14.05 0.61 14.88
N ARG A 306 -14.74 -0.26 15.64
CA ARG A 306 -14.64 -0.30 17.10
C ARG A 306 -13.25 -0.76 17.50
N ARG A 307 -12.57 0.04 18.32
CA ARG A 307 -11.26 -0.28 18.89
C ARG A 307 -11.34 -0.89 20.29
N TYR A 308 -12.48 -0.74 20.97
CA TYR A 308 -12.70 -1.22 22.33
C TYR A 308 -14.05 -1.91 22.45
N LYS A 309 -14.12 -2.94 23.28
CA LYS A 309 -15.36 -3.59 23.72
C LYS A 309 -15.25 -3.82 25.22
N ASP A 310 -16.24 -3.36 25.97
CA ASP A 310 -16.27 -3.49 27.44
C ASP A 310 -15.01 -2.96 28.12
N ALA A 311 -14.52 -1.79 27.65
CA ALA A 311 -13.27 -1.13 28.05
C ALA A 311 -11.96 -1.86 27.69
N GLU A 312 -12.03 -3.03 27.07
CA GLU A 312 -10.85 -3.78 26.61
C GLU A 312 -10.54 -3.49 25.13
N PRO A 313 -9.26 -3.32 24.75
CA PRO A 313 -8.86 -3.22 23.35
C PRO A 313 -9.28 -4.48 22.57
N ILE A 314 -9.77 -4.28 21.35
CA ILE A 314 -10.08 -5.37 20.42
C ILE A 314 -8.91 -5.52 19.45
N GLY A 315 -8.45 -6.76 19.25
CA GLY A 315 -7.47 -7.07 18.21
C GLY A 315 -7.92 -6.58 16.83
N ARG A 316 -6.99 -6.03 16.05
CA ARG A 316 -7.30 -5.40 14.76
C ARG A 316 -7.31 -6.45 13.65
N VAL A 317 -8.42 -7.19 13.56
CA VAL A 317 -8.61 -8.25 12.56
C VAL A 317 -9.44 -7.77 11.37
N VAL A 318 -8.99 -8.07 10.16
CA VAL A 318 -9.71 -7.77 8.91
C VAL A 318 -10.52 -8.96 8.41
N LYS A 319 -11.57 -8.69 7.64
CA LYS A 319 -12.28 -9.69 6.83
C LYS A 319 -11.97 -9.44 5.36
N VAL A 320 -11.10 -10.28 4.79
CA VAL A 320 -10.79 -10.28 3.36
C VAL A 320 -12.05 -10.56 2.54
N GLN A 321 -12.28 -9.75 1.51
CA GLN A 321 -13.40 -9.91 0.57
C GLN A 321 -12.98 -10.74 -0.66
N PRO A 322 -13.93 -11.37 -1.37
CA PRO A 322 -13.63 -12.12 -2.59
C PRO A 322 -12.85 -11.33 -3.63
N LEU A 323 -13.14 -10.03 -3.75
CA LEU A 323 -12.51 -9.13 -4.71
C LEU A 323 -10.98 -9.09 -4.56
N LEU A 324 -10.44 -9.15 -3.33
CA LEU A 324 -8.99 -9.18 -3.10
C LEU A 324 -8.37 -10.44 -3.72
N LYS A 325 -8.96 -11.61 -3.47
CA LYS A 325 -8.44 -12.90 -3.95
C LYS A 325 -8.59 -13.09 -5.45
N GLN A 326 -9.62 -12.47 -6.04
CA GLN A 326 -9.81 -12.41 -7.49
C GLN A 326 -8.79 -11.47 -8.15
N THR A 327 -8.42 -10.38 -7.46
CA THR A 327 -7.46 -9.39 -7.95
C THR A 327 -6.02 -9.87 -7.81
N PHE A 328 -5.64 -10.39 -6.65
CA PHE A 328 -4.25 -10.72 -6.31
C PHE A 328 -4.09 -12.21 -5.97
N GLN A 329 -3.30 -12.89 -6.80
CA GLN A 329 -2.97 -14.31 -6.62
C GLN A 329 -1.46 -14.45 -6.48
N PHE A 330 -1.00 -14.69 -5.26
CA PHE A 330 0.41 -14.89 -4.96
C PHE A 330 0.83 -16.33 -5.28
N THR A 331 2.00 -16.49 -5.90
CA THR A 331 2.61 -17.81 -6.21
C THR A 331 3.84 -18.11 -5.36
N ILE A 332 4.06 -17.32 -4.31
CA ILE A 332 5.08 -17.58 -3.30
C ILE A 332 4.64 -18.73 -2.40
N ASN A 333 5.52 -19.71 -2.20
CA ASN A 333 5.33 -20.74 -1.18
C ASN A 333 5.57 -20.10 0.20
N ALA A 334 4.54 -20.13 1.04
CA ALA A 334 4.61 -19.66 2.44
C ALA A 334 5.33 -20.68 3.33
#